data_AF-A0A532AIS2-F1
#
_entry.id   AF-A0A532AIS2-F1
#
_cell.length_a   1.000
_cell.length_b   1.000
_cell.length_c   1.000
_cell.angle_alpha   90.00
_cell.angle_beta   90.00
_cell.angle_gamma   90.00
#
_symmetry.space_group_name_H-M   'P 1'
#
loop_
_entity.id
_entity.type
_entity.pdbx_description
1 polymer ?
#
loop_
_entity_poly.entity_id
_entity_poly.type
_entity_poly.pdbx_seq_one_letter_code
_entity_poly.pdbx_strand_id
1 'polypeptide(L)'
;VFDSAFSLDAEGWKKLTLRWGLFFLFLALVNEVVWRNFSTDAWVTFKVWGIMPITLLFTFSQMPLIMRHSLEGKTGKEEKAGK
;
A
#
# COMPACT_ATOMS: atom_id res chain seq x y z
N VAL A 1 -9.81 22.16 4.19
CA VAL A 1 -10.16 21.01 3.33
C VAL A 1 -9.23 19.80 3.51
N PHE A 2 -8.04 19.95 4.11
CA PHE A 2 -7.11 18.84 4.40
C PHE A 2 -7.30 18.15 5.77
N ASP A 3 -8.06 18.76 6.70
CA ASP A 3 -8.31 18.21 8.05
C ASP A 3 -9.19 16.95 8.09
N SER A 4 -9.99 16.70 7.05
CA SER A 4 -11.01 15.63 7.09
C SER A 4 -10.55 14.30 6.48
N ALA A 5 -9.32 14.19 5.98
CA ALA A 5 -8.88 13.03 5.20
C ALA A 5 -8.18 11.93 6.02
N PHE A 6 -7.79 12.19 7.28
CA PHE A 6 -6.98 11.25 8.04
C PHE A 6 -7.36 11.20 9.52
N SER A 7 -8.50 10.58 9.79
CA SER A 7 -8.85 10.01 11.10
C SER A 7 -8.00 8.75 11.39
N LEU A 8 -6.68 8.83 11.22
CA LEU A 8 -5.70 7.77 11.52
C LEU A 8 -4.85 8.23 12.70
N ASP A 9 -4.76 7.38 13.72
CA ASP A 9 -3.92 7.60 14.90
C ASP A 9 -2.44 7.83 14.50
N ALA A 10 -1.68 8.58 15.31
CA ALA A 10 -0.26 8.88 15.04
C ALA A 10 0.59 7.60 14.88
N GLU A 11 0.20 6.53 15.58
CA GLU A 11 0.82 5.22 15.43
C GLU A 11 0.52 4.57 14.06
N GLY A 12 -0.67 4.81 13.50
CA GLY A 12 -1.08 4.35 12.18
C GLY A 12 -0.32 5.01 11.06
N TRP A 13 -0.09 6.31 11.17
CA TRP A 13 0.75 7.05 10.24
C TRP A 13 2.19 6.54 10.24
N LYS A 14 2.83 6.34 11.41
CA LYS A 14 4.18 5.75 11.47
C LYS A 14 4.25 4.38 10.82
N LYS A 15 3.29 3.48 11.10
CA LYS A 15 3.25 2.14 10.51
C LYS A 15 3.03 2.19 9.00
N LEU A 16 2.14 3.06 8.52
CA LEU A 16 1.88 3.26 7.10
C LEU A 16 3.15 3.71 6.39
N THR A 17 3.78 4.78 6.87
CA THR A 17 5.02 5.32 6.27
C THR A 17 6.16 4.30 6.30
N LEU A 18 6.32 3.52 7.38
CA LEU A 18 7.37 2.51 7.47
C LEU A 18 7.15 1.36 6.46
N ARG A 19 5.89 0.91 6.29
CA ARG A 19 5.54 -0.11 5.28
C ARG A 19 5.71 0.42 3.85
N TRP A 20 5.34 1.67 3.60
CA TRP A 20 5.60 2.35 2.32
C TRP A 20 7.09 2.48 2.04
N GLY A 21 7.89 2.88 3.04
CA GLY A 21 9.34 2.99 2.93
C GLY A 21 9.99 1.64 2.59
N LEU A 22 9.59 0.56 3.29
CA LEU A 22 10.09 -0.79 3.01
C LEU A 22 9.69 -1.27 1.60
N PHE A 23 8.48 -0.96 1.17
CA PHE A 23 7.99 -1.30 -0.17
C PHE A 23 8.78 -0.59 -1.27
N PHE A 24 9.04 0.72 -1.13
CA PHE A 24 9.88 1.44 -2.08
C PHE A 24 11.33 0.95 -2.07
N LEU A 25 11.87 0.61 -0.89
CA LEU A 25 13.21 0.02 -0.80
C LEU A 25 13.29 -1.32 -1.53
N PHE A 26 12.28 -2.17 -1.35
CA PHE A 26 12.16 -3.43 -2.08
C PHE A 26 12.08 -3.20 -3.59
N LEU A 27 11.25 -2.25 -4.04
CA LEU A 27 11.17 -1.89 -5.46
C LEU A 27 12.48 -1.35 -6.01
N ALA A 28 13.23 -0.58 -5.23
CA ALA A 28 14.54 -0.07 -5.63
C ALA A 28 15.54 -1.23 -5.83
N LEU A 29 15.59 -2.18 -4.91
CA LEU A 29 16.44 -3.37 -5.03
C LEU A 29 16.07 -4.21 -6.26
N VAL A 30 14.77 -4.48 -6.44
CA VAL A 30 14.31 -5.24 -7.61
C VAL A 30 14.63 -4.47 -8.90
N ASN A 31 14.42 -3.15 -8.93
CA ASN A 31 14.76 -2.33 -10.08
C ASN A 31 16.26 -2.38 -10.41
N GLU A 32 17.14 -2.28 -9.42
CA GLU A 32 18.60 -2.37 -9.61
C GLU A 32 19.00 -3.74 -10.20
N VAL A 33 18.43 -4.83 -9.67
CA VAL A 33 18.69 -6.19 -10.19
C VAL A 33 18.19 -6.34 -11.63
N VAL A 34 16.98 -5.89 -11.92
CA VAL A 34 16.37 -6.00 -13.25
C VAL A 34 17.16 -5.17 -14.26
N TRP A 35 17.45 -3.91 -13.93
CA TRP A 35 18.24 -3.01 -14.76
C TRP A 35 19.63 -3.60 -15.08
N ARG A 36 20.28 -4.25 -14.09
CA ARG A 36 21.67 -4.70 -14.24
C ARG A 36 21.80 -6.04 -14.97
N ASN A 37 20.79 -6.91 -14.88
CA ASN A 37 20.87 -8.28 -15.38
C ASN A 37 20.00 -8.56 -16.61
N PHE A 38 19.02 -7.70 -16.92
CA PHE A 38 18.05 -7.94 -17.99
C PHE A 38 18.10 -6.88 -19.10
N SER A 39 17.67 -7.27 -20.29
CA SER A 39 17.54 -6.40 -21.46
C SER A 39 16.33 -5.45 -21.34
N THR A 40 16.32 -4.39 -22.15
CA THR A 40 15.29 -3.33 -22.11
C THR A 40 13.87 -3.88 -22.25
N ASP A 41 13.65 -4.89 -23.10
CA ASP A 41 12.33 -5.54 -23.27
C ASP A 41 11.82 -6.24 -22.00
N ALA A 42 12.71 -6.93 -21.30
CA ALA A 42 12.39 -7.56 -20.03
C ALA A 42 12.12 -6.51 -18.93
N TRP A 43 12.87 -5.41 -18.92
CA TRP A 43 12.64 -4.29 -18.00
C TRP A 43 11.30 -3.57 -18.23
N VAL A 44 10.94 -3.29 -19.49
CA VAL A 44 9.64 -2.66 -19.82
C VAL A 44 8.50 -3.60 -19.44
N THR A 45 8.60 -4.88 -19.81
CA THR A 45 7.58 -5.89 -19.49
C THR A 45 7.40 -6.02 -17.98
N PHE A 46 8.49 -6.08 -17.21
CA PHE A 46 8.44 -6.10 -15.74
C PHE A 46 7.80 -4.83 -15.18
N LYS A 47 8.06 -3.65 -15.75
CA LYS A 47 7.40 -2.42 -15.28
C LYS A 47 5.90 -2.44 -15.58
N VAL A 48 5.51 -2.75 -16.80
CA VAL A 48 4.09 -2.71 -17.21
C VAL A 48 3.28 -3.78 -16.48
N TRP A 49 3.75 -5.03 -16.48
CA TRP A 49 3.04 -6.16 -15.90
C TRP A 49 3.37 -6.42 -14.44
N GLY A 50 4.48 -5.92 -13.92
CA GLY A 50 4.85 -6.05 -12.51
C GLY A 50 4.31 -4.91 -11.65
N ILE A 51 4.44 -3.64 -12.07
CA ILE A 51 4.02 -2.49 -11.25
C ILE A 51 2.51 -2.52 -10.97
N MET A 52 1.69 -2.87 -11.97
CA MET A 52 0.23 -2.92 -11.83
C MET A 52 -0.25 -3.88 -10.72
N PRO A 53 0.07 -5.19 -10.75
CA PRO A 53 -0.31 -6.11 -9.68
C PRO A 53 0.39 -5.81 -8.36
N ILE A 54 1.64 -5.31 -8.38
CA ILE A 54 2.36 -4.88 -7.17
C ILE A 54 1.62 -3.72 -6.47
N THR A 55 1.13 -2.74 -7.23
CA THR A 55 0.38 -1.60 -6.70
C THR A 55 -0.97 -2.05 -6.14
N LEU A 56 -1.65 -2.97 -6.83
CA LEU A 56 -2.90 -3.56 -6.35
C LEU A 56 -2.68 -4.34 -5.05
N LEU A 57 -1.72 -5.28 -5.02
CA LEU A 57 -1.37 -6.06 -3.83
C LEU A 57 -0.98 -5.15 -2.66
N PHE A 58 -0.20 -4.11 -2.93
CA PHE A 58 0.19 -3.15 -1.90
C PHE A 58 -1.03 -2.41 -1.36
N THR A 59 -1.93 -1.93 -2.23
CA THR A 59 -3.18 -1.28 -1.84
C THR A 59 -4.06 -2.20 -1.00
N PHE A 60 -4.22 -3.47 -1.41
CA PHE A 60 -4.94 -4.49 -0.61
C PHE A 60 -4.25 -4.78 0.73
N SER A 61 -2.92 -4.78 0.79
CA SER A 61 -2.15 -4.97 2.03
C SER A 61 -2.25 -3.77 2.99
N GLN A 62 -2.59 -2.58 2.48
CA GLN A 62 -2.91 -1.41 3.28
C GLN A 62 -4.34 -1.43 3.82
N MET A 63 -5.30 -2.10 3.15
CA MET A 63 -6.69 -2.21 3.63
C MET A 63 -6.84 -2.68 5.09
N PRO A 64 -6.19 -3.76 5.57
CA PRO A 64 -6.33 -4.19 6.97
C PRO A 64 -5.67 -3.24 7.97
N LEU A 65 -4.64 -2.48 7.57
CA LEU A 65 -4.02 -1.46 8.42
C LEU A 65 -4.93 -0.24 8.56
N ILE A 66 -5.51 0.18 7.43
CA ILE A 66 -6.52 1.23 7.39
C ILE A 66 -7.74 0.77 8.21
N MET A 67 -8.26 -0.44 8.05
CA MET A 67 -9.39 -0.93 8.86
C MET A 67 -9.08 -1.03 10.37
N ARG A 68 -7.83 -1.30 10.75
CA ARG A 68 -7.45 -1.38 12.17
C ARG A 68 -7.25 -0.03 12.85
N HIS A 69 -6.88 1.02 12.10
CA HIS A 69 -6.52 2.33 12.67
C HIS A 69 -7.33 3.49 12.09
N SER A 70 -8.22 3.23 11.13
CA SER A 70 -9.28 4.13 10.71
C SER A 70 -10.37 4.07 11.76
N LEU A 71 -10.76 5.23 12.28
CA LEU A 71 -11.81 5.40 13.28
C LEU A 71 -13.21 4.92 12.79
N GLU A 72 -13.32 4.48 11.54
CA GLU A 72 -14.48 3.83 10.90
C GLU A 72 -14.76 2.39 11.38
N GLY A 73 -13.93 1.82 12.27
CA GLY A 73 -14.21 0.54 12.94
C GLY A 73 -15.51 0.54 13.78
N LYS A 74 -16.15 1.70 13.97
CA LYS A 74 -17.50 1.81 14.56
C LYS A 74 -18.63 1.74 13.52
N THR A 75 -18.49 2.30 12.33
CA THR A 75 -19.61 2.41 11.36
C THR A 75 -19.93 1.07 10.67
N GLY A 76 -18.93 0.24 10.35
CA GLY A 76 -19.16 -1.03 9.62
C GLY A 76 -19.67 -2.21 10.45
N LYS A 77 -19.65 -2.10 11.79
CA LYS A 77 -20.21 -3.14 12.69
C LYS A 77 -21.64 -2.82 13.15
N GLU A 78 -22.05 -1.56 13.18
CA GLU A 78 -23.41 -1.16 13.59
C GLU A 78 -24.45 -1.45 12.50
N GLU A 79 -24.11 -1.30 11.21
CA GLU A 79 -25.06 -1.59 10.11
C GLU A 79 -25.43 -3.09 9.98
N LYS A 80 -24.56 -3.99 10.46
CA LYS A 80 -24.79 -5.44 10.48
C LYS A 80 -25.48 -5.95 11.75
N ALA A 81 -25.62 -5.13 12.79
CA ALA A 81 -26.27 -5.50 14.05
C ALA A 81 -27.70 -4.95 14.20
N GLY A 82 -28.13 -4.10 13.26
CA GLY A 82 -29.46 -3.47 13.24
C GLY A 82 -30.40 -3.96 12.14
N LYS A 83 -30.12 -5.10 11.50
CA LYS A 83 -31.03 -5.73 10.52
C LYS A 83 -31.27 -7.19 10.85
#